data_AF-A0AAN4YN06-F1
#
_entry.id   AF-A0AAN4YN06-F1
#
_cell.length_a   1.000
_cell.length_b   1.000
_cell.length_c   1.000
_cell.angle_alpha   90.00
_cell.angle_beta   90.00
_cell.angle_gamma   90.00
#
_symmetry.space_group_name_H-M   'P 1'
#
loop_
_entity.id
_entity.type
_entity.pdbx_description
1 polymer ?
#
loop_
_entity_poly.entity_id
_entity_poly.type
_entity_poly.pdbx_seq_one_letter_code
_entity_poly.pdbx_strand_id
1 'polypeptide(L)'
;MGSVYSPVRETGRIFSYLCDQAERLNLPSEVVENKNAVLFDSSHDEVYYPIPFKETETLAALKGVEGSVAAAIANLRYGPQKRGVKVNLERATAFGCQAYMAKVDGLSKLDPEVKKKLKGGKLYLRVEVLADQPRHRFACGAVEWLPPDVCKPIQN
;
A
#
# COMPACT_ATOMS: atom_id res chain seq x y z
N MET A 1 -32.33 -7.83 10.39
CA MET A 1 -31.53 -6.60 10.29
C MET A 1 -30.20 -6.97 9.66
N GLY A 2 -29.86 -6.40 8.50
CA GLY A 2 -28.56 -6.65 7.86
C GLY A 2 -27.42 -6.05 8.69
N SER A 3 -26.26 -6.70 8.71
CA SER A 3 -25.02 -6.14 9.27
C SER A 3 -24.75 -4.79 8.62
N VAL A 4 -24.47 -3.75 9.43
CA VAL A 4 -23.94 -2.48 8.93
C VAL A 4 -22.63 -2.77 8.18
N TYR A 5 -22.46 -2.15 7.02
CA TYR A 5 -21.25 -2.29 6.21
C TYR A 5 -20.08 -1.59 6.89
N SER A 6 -18.89 -2.19 6.84
CA SER A 6 -17.65 -1.69 7.44
C SER A 6 -16.54 -1.83 6.41
N PRO A 7 -16.01 -0.73 5.86
CA PRO A 7 -14.83 -0.75 5.00
C PRO A 7 -13.64 -1.51 5.62
N VAL A 8 -13.41 -1.41 6.93
CA VAL A 8 -12.33 -2.14 7.61
C VAL A 8 -12.54 -3.64 7.54
N ARG A 9 -13.75 -4.13 7.85
CA ARG A 9 -14.07 -5.56 7.77
C ARG A 9 -14.00 -6.07 6.33
N GLU A 10 -14.48 -5.29 5.37
CA GLU A 10 -14.45 -5.66 3.97
C GLU A 10 -13.01 -5.69 3.43
N THR A 11 -12.15 -4.75 3.84
CA THR A 11 -10.72 -4.76 3.56
C THR A 11 -10.07 -6.06 4.03
N GLY A 12 -10.33 -6.47 5.29
CA GLY A 12 -9.84 -7.74 5.83
C GLY A 12 -10.32 -8.96 5.04
N ARG A 13 -11.57 -8.93 4.55
CA ARG A 13 -12.14 -9.99 3.69
C ARG A 13 -11.43 -10.05 2.33
N ILE A 14 -11.20 -8.90 1.69
CA ILE A 14 -10.49 -8.82 0.39
C ILE A 14 -9.04 -9.26 0.55
N PHE A 15 -8.33 -8.78 1.57
CA PHE A 15 -6.97 -9.20 1.88
C PHE A 15 -6.89 -10.71 2.08
N SER A 16 -7.83 -11.26 2.85
CA SER A 16 -7.92 -12.71 3.05
C SER A 16 -8.10 -13.46 1.74
N TYR A 17 -9.02 -13.01 0.90
CA TYR A 17 -9.23 -13.58 -0.43
C TYR A 17 -7.96 -13.52 -1.30
N LEU A 18 -7.18 -12.44 -1.27
CA LEU A 18 -5.92 -12.33 -1.99
C LEU A 18 -4.89 -13.35 -1.49
N CYS A 19 -4.75 -13.51 -0.16
CA CYS A 19 -3.88 -14.53 0.42
C CYS A 19 -4.33 -15.96 0.07
N ASP A 20 -5.64 -16.21 0.04
CA ASP A 20 -6.18 -17.53 -0.34
C ASP A 20 -5.95 -17.83 -1.85
N GLN A 21 -5.59 -16.81 -2.62
CA GLN A 21 -5.20 -16.91 -4.04
C GLN A 21 -3.68 -16.82 -4.24
N ALA A 22 -2.89 -16.97 -3.18
CA ALA A 22 -1.44 -16.78 -3.20
C ALA A 22 -0.73 -17.56 -4.31
N GLU A 23 -1.08 -18.84 -4.51
CA GLU A 23 -0.49 -19.66 -5.56
C GLU A 23 -0.73 -19.06 -6.95
N ARG A 24 -1.99 -18.70 -7.25
CA ARG A 24 -2.37 -18.08 -8.54
C ARG A 24 -1.69 -16.73 -8.76
N LEU A 25 -1.44 -15.99 -7.68
CA LEU A 25 -0.81 -14.67 -7.68
C LEU A 25 0.72 -14.73 -7.54
N ASN A 26 1.31 -15.93 -7.41
CA ASN A 26 2.72 -16.15 -7.11
C ASN A 26 3.19 -15.35 -5.87
N LEU A 27 2.36 -15.28 -4.83
CA LEU A 27 2.75 -14.65 -3.56
C LEU A 27 3.67 -15.61 -2.78
N PRO A 28 4.75 -15.10 -2.16
CA PRO A 28 5.60 -15.89 -1.28
C PRO A 28 4.80 -16.51 -0.13
N SER A 29 5.17 -17.71 0.33
CA SER A 29 4.46 -18.39 1.41
C SER A 29 4.50 -17.59 2.71
N GLU A 30 5.58 -16.85 2.93
CA GLU A 30 5.77 -15.97 4.09
C GLU A 30 4.69 -14.88 4.18
N VAL A 31 4.10 -14.46 3.05
CA VAL A 31 2.97 -13.51 3.04
C VAL A 31 1.73 -14.14 3.65
N VAL A 32 1.46 -15.40 3.31
CA VAL A 32 0.29 -16.15 3.81
C VAL A 32 0.48 -16.53 5.27
N GLU A 33 1.67 -16.98 5.64
CA GLU A 33 2.04 -17.32 7.02
C GLU A 33 1.86 -16.13 7.97
N ASN A 34 2.17 -14.91 7.49
CA ASN A 34 2.07 -13.69 8.29
C ASN A 34 0.75 -12.92 8.11
N LYS A 35 -0.26 -13.51 7.46
CA LYS A 35 -1.58 -12.88 7.24
C LYS A 35 -2.19 -12.29 8.52
N ASN A 36 -2.04 -12.97 9.65
CA ASN A 36 -2.58 -12.54 10.95
C ASN A 36 -1.82 -11.37 11.59
N ALA A 37 -0.64 -11.00 11.07
CA ALA A 37 0.14 -9.87 11.54
C ALA A 37 -0.25 -8.55 10.86
N VAL A 38 -1.15 -8.59 9.87
CA VAL A 38 -1.68 -7.43 9.17
C VAL A 38 -2.94 -6.93 9.87
N LEU A 39 -2.93 -5.65 10.24
CA LEU A 39 -4.05 -4.97 10.86
C LEU A 39 -4.51 -3.79 9.98
N PHE A 40 -5.82 -3.67 9.82
CA PHE A 40 -6.45 -2.57 9.10
C PHE A 40 -7.18 -1.67 10.09
N ASP A 41 -7.01 -0.36 9.94
CA ASP A 41 -7.68 0.65 10.76
C ASP A 41 -8.20 1.81 9.91
N SER A 42 -9.25 2.46 10.40
CA SER A 42 -9.85 3.65 9.81
C SER A 42 -10.36 4.54 10.92
N SER A 43 -10.15 5.85 10.81
CA SER A 43 -10.82 6.84 11.65
C SER A 43 -12.28 7.05 11.25
N HIS A 44 -12.61 6.70 10.01
CA HIS A 44 -13.95 6.73 9.45
C HIS A 44 -14.29 5.35 8.84
N ASP A 45 -14.87 4.45 9.64
CA ASP A 45 -15.33 3.13 9.15
C ASP A 45 -16.68 3.21 8.42
N GLU A 46 -16.75 4.13 7.46
CA GLU A 46 -17.92 4.42 6.63
C GLU A 46 -17.44 4.70 5.19
N VAL A 47 -18.32 4.60 4.20
CA VAL A 47 -17.95 4.88 2.81
C VAL A 47 -17.82 6.39 2.62
N TYR A 48 -16.59 6.89 2.50
CA TYR A 48 -16.29 8.31 2.24
C TYR A 48 -15.73 8.58 0.83
N TYR A 49 -15.35 7.53 0.09
CA TYR A 49 -14.90 7.64 -1.28
C TYR A 49 -15.97 7.04 -2.21
N PRO A 50 -16.84 7.87 -2.83
CA PRO A 50 -18.01 7.40 -3.56
C PRO A 50 -17.62 6.95 -4.97
N ILE A 51 -16.69 6.00 -5.07
CA ILE A 51 -16.32 5.34 -6.31
C ILE A 51 -16.89 3.91 -6.31
N PRO A 52 -17.57 3.48 -7.39
CA PRO A 52 -17.97 2.09 -7.53
C PRO A 52 -16.75 1.17 -7.42
N PHE A 53 -16.92 -0.08 -7.01
CA PHE A 53 -15.86 -1.10 -6.91
C PHE A 53 -15.01 -1.16 -5.64
N LYS A 54 -15.40 -0.52 -4.52
CA LYS A 54 -14.69 -0.68 -3.22
C LYS A 54 -13.21 -0.35 -3.32
N GLU A 55 -12.90 0.79 -3.94
CA GLU A 55 -11.53 1.19 -4.26
C GLU A 55 -10.69 1.36 -2.99
N THR A 56 -11.22 2.01 -1.96
CA THR A 56 -10.55 2.18 -0.65
C THR A 56 -10.17 0.85 -0.04
N GLU A 57 -11.11 -0.09 0.05
CA GLU A 57 -10.91 -1.39 0.68
C GLU A 57 -9.93 -2.24 -0.12
N THR A 58 -10.01 -2.16 -1.44
CA THR A 58 -9.08 -2.88 -2.34
C THR A 58 -7.66 -2.31 -2.24
N LEU A 59 -7.50 -0.99 -2.24
CA LEU A 59 -6.20 -0.33 -2.08
C LEU A 59 -5.57 -0.67 -0.73
N ALA A 60 -6.35 -0.62 0.35
CA ALA A 60 -5.87 -0.99 1.69
C ALA A 60 -5.47 -2.47 1.74
N ALA A 61 -6.27 -3.38 1.18
CA ALA A 61 -5.93 -4.80 1.13
C ALA A 61 -4.63 -5.06 0.35
N LEU A 62 -4.43 -4.38 -0.80
CA LEU A 62 -3.19 -4.46 -1.58
C LEU A 62 -1.99 -3.91 -0.80
N LYS A 63 -2.16 -2.84 -0.02
CA LYS A 63 -1.12 -2.35 0.89
C LYS A 63 -0.80 -3.34 2.00
N GLY A 64 -1.77 -4.14 2.46
CA GLY A 64 -1.53 -5.27 3.37
C GLY A 64 -0.61 -6.33 2.76
N VAL A 65 -0.81 -6.68 1.48
CA VAL A 65 0.06 -7.60 0.74
C VAL A 65 1.46 -7.01 0.57
N GLU A 66 1.56 -5.74 0.17
CA GLU A 66 2.84 -5.03 0.03
C GLU A 66 3.62 -5.01 1.34
N GLY A 67 2.96 -4.68 2.46
CA GLY A 67 3.57 -4.69 3.78
C GLY A 67 4.02 -6.08 4.22
N SER A 68 3.27 -7.13 3.87
CA SER A 68 3.63 -8.52 4.17
C SER A 68 4.86 -8.97 3.39
N VAL A 69 4.94 -8.62 2.10
CA VAL A 69 6.14 -8.87 1.28
C VAL A 69 7.33 -8.10 1.83
N ALA A 70 7.16 -6.84 2.20
CA ALA A 70 8.21 -6.04 2.82
C ALA A 70 8.70 -6.66 4.14
N ALA A 71 7.78 -7.19 4.97
CA ALA A 71 8.13 -7.90 6.19
C ALA A 71 8.95 -9.17 5.92
N ALA A 72 8.59 -9.95 4.90
CA ALA A 72 9.36 -11.14 4.48
C ALA A 72 10.77 -10.76 4.03
N ILE A 73 10.91 -9.73 3.17
CA ILE A 73 12.21 -9.21 2.72
C ILE A 73 13.05 -8.72 3.91
N ALA A 74 12.42 -8.02 4.86
CA ALA A 74 13.12 -7.56 6.05
C ALA A 74 13.58 -8.72 6.94
N ASN A 75 12.83 -9.82 7.03
CA ASN A 75 13.28 -11.03 7.72
C ASN A 75 14.48 -11.69 7.02
N LEU A 76 14.52 -11.69 5.69
CA LEU A 76 15.69 -12.17 4.94
C LEU A 76 16.92 -11.31 5.18
N ARG A 77 16.76 -9.99 5.27
CA ARG A 77 17.87 -9.04 5.38
C ARG A 77 18.40 -8.86 6.81
N TYR A 78 17.50 -8.83 7.79
CA TYR A 78 17.81 -8.45 9.17
C TYR A 78 17.56 -9.59 10.18
N GLY A 79 17.29 -10.79 9.68
CA GLY A 79 16.98 -11.97 10.48
C GLY A 79 15.50 -12.07 10.89
N PRO A 80 15.06 -13.28 11.28
CA PRO A 80 13.66 -13.56 11.62
C PRO A 80 13.21 -12.77 12.84
N GLN A 81 12.11 -12.05 12.71
CA GLN A 81 11.49 -11.30 13.80
C GLN A 81 10.00 -11.11 13.53
N LYS A 82 9.21 -10.97 14.59
CA LYS A 82 7.77 -10.72 14.46
C LYS A 82 7.56 -9.27 13.99
N ARG A 83 7.17 -9.12 12.73
CA ARG A 83 6.92 -7.81 12.11
C ARG A 83 5.42 -7.61 11.95
N GLY A 84 4.87 -6.61 12.63
CA GLY A 84 3.48 -6.20 12.45
C GLY A 84 3.35 -5.27 11.24
N VAL A 85 2.27 -5.42 10.48
CA VAL A 85 1.91 -4.51 9.37
C VAL A 85 0.63 -3.80 9.77
N LYS A 86 0.64 -2.47 9.79
CA LYS A 86 -0.55 -1.66 10.03
C LYS A 86 -0.86 -0.84 8.78
N VAL A 87 -2.11 -0.92 8.32
CA VAL A 87 -2.58 -0.21 7.14
C VAL A 87 -3.78 0.63 7.52
N ASN A 88 -3.60 1.95 7.37
CA ASN A 88 -4.67 2.91 7.54
C ASN A 88 -5.40 3.15 6.22
N LEU A 89 -6.73 3.02 6.22
CA LEU A 89 -7.56 3.10 5.01
C LEU A 89 -7.52 4.48 4.35
N GLU A 90 -7.49 5.56 5.13
CA GLU A 90 -7.45 6.92 4.61
C GLU A 90 -6.11 7.19 3.90
N ARG A 91 -5.00 6.74 4.48
CA ARG A 91 -3.67 6.85 3.85
C ARG A 91 -3.55 5.97 2.60
N ALA A 92 -4.12 4.77 2.60
CA ALA A 92 -4.17 3.91 1.43
C ALA A 92 -4.98 4.57 0.28
N THR A 93 -6.12 5.18 0.62
CA THR A 93 -6.94 5.93 -0.34
C THR A 93 -6.19 7.14 -0.87
N ALA A 94 -5.54 7.92 0.00
CA ALA A 94 -4.72 9.06 -0.40
C ALA A 94 -3.57 8.66 -1.33
N PHE A 95 -2.92 7.52 -1.08
CA PHE A 95 -1.91 6.94 -1.98
C PHE A 95 -2.49 6.63 -3.36
N GLY A 96 -3.67 6.00 -3.43
CA GLY A 96 -4.38 5.79 -4.70
C GLY A 96 -4.69 7.11 -5.42
N CYS A 97 -5.14 8.12 -4.68
CA CYS A 97 -5.46 9.45 -5.20
C CYS A 97 -4.25 10.19 -5.79
N GLN A 98 -3.01 9.87 -5.36
CA GLN A 98 -1.81 10.45 -5.96
C GLN A 98 -1.71 10.16 -7.45
N ALA A 99 -2.25 9.04 -7.94
CA ALA A 99 -2.30 8.72 -9.36
C ALA A 99 -3.12 9.75 -10.17
N TYR A 100 -4.15 10.32 -9.57
CA TYR A 100 -4.99 11.36 -10.18
C TYR A 100 -4.35 12.76 -10.06
N MET A 101 -3.61 13.01 -8.99
CA MET A 101 -2.97 14.31 -8.74
C MET A 101 -1.57 14.46 -9.36
N ALA A 102 -0.96 13.35 -9.80
CA ALA A 102 0.36 13.37 -10.39
C ALA A 102 0.42 14.26 -11.65
N LYS A 103 1.44 15.12 -11.70
CA LYS A 103 1.73 16.01 -12.83
C LYS A 103 3.14 15.78 -13.33
N VAL A 104 3.33 15.90 -14.64
CA VAL A 104 4.64 15.91 -15.29
C VAL A 104 4.87 17.30 -15.85
N ASP A 105 5.85 18.03 -15.34
CA ASP A 105 6.14 19.40 -15.78
C ASP A 105 4.91 20.34 -15.69
N GLY A 106 4.14 20.20 -14.60
CA GLY A 106 2.88 20.94 -14.39
C GLY A 106 1.67 20.40 -15.18
N LEU A 107 1.88 19.50 -16.14
CA LEU A 107 0.83 18.91 -16.97
C LEU A 107 0.18 17.72 -16.27
N SER A 108 -1.15 17.71 -16.20
CA SER A 108 -1.91 16.61 -15.60
C SER A 108 -1.91 15.35 -16.49
N LYS A 109 -2.29 14.21 -15.93
CA LYS A 109 -2.44 12.94 -16.68
C LYS A 109 -3.32 13.05 -17.93
N LEU A 110 -4.34 13.91 -17.91
CA LEU A 110 -5.29 14.07 -19.00
C LEU A 110 -4.87 15.15 -20.02
N ASP A 111 -3.76 15.85 -19.76
CA ASP A 111 -3.26 16.88 -20.67
C ASP A 111 -2.68 16.24 -21.94
N PRO A 112 -3.13 16.62 -23.16
CA PRO A 112 -2.62 16.04 -24.40
C PRO A 112 -1.10 16.17 -24.57
N GLU A 113 -0.50 17.24 -24.04
CA GLU A 113 0.93 17.53 -24.14
C GLU A 113 1.78 16.68 -23.20
N VAL A 114 1.17 16.06 -22.18
CA VAL A 114 1.88 15.21 -21.22
C VAL A 114 2.58 14.03 -21.91
N LYS A 115 2.00 13.51 -23.00
CA LYS A 115 2.54 12.40 -23.78
C LYS A 115 3.89 12.73 -24.40
N LYS A 116 4.12 13.99 -24.76
CA LYS A 116 5.39 14.46 -25.33
C LYS A 116 6.52 14.45 -24.29
N LYS A 117 6.18 14.48 -23.00
CA LYS A 117 7.14 14.44 -21.88
C LYS A 117 7.47 13.02 -21.43
N LEU A 118 6.73 12.01 -21.89
CA LEU A 118 6.94 10.60 -21.52
C LEU A 118 7.86 9.91 -22.53
N LYS A 119 8.95 9.29 -22.05
CA LYS A 119 9.80 8.43 -22.90
C LYS A 119 8.95 7.28 -23.47
N GLY A 120 8.80 7.24 -24.79
CA GLY A 120 8.03 6.21 -25.50
C GLY A 120 6.50 6.37 -25.43
N GLY A 121 5.98 7.52 -24.98
CA GLY A 121 4.53 7.83 -25.00
C GLY A 121 3.65 6.98 -24.07
N LYS A 122 4.25 6.18 -23.18
CA LYS A 122 3.55 5.31 -22.23
C LYS A 122 3.73 5.83 -20.81
N LEU A 123 2.62 5.95 -20.09
CA LEU A 123 2.60 6.25 -18.66
C LEU A 123 2.51 4.93 -17.90
N TYR A 124 3.55 4.60 -17.13
CA TYR A 124 3.52 3.51 -16.17
C TYR A 124 3.41 4.11 -14.78
N LEU A 125 2.44 3.68 -13.98
CA LEU A 125 2.49 3.93 -12.54
C LEU A 125 3.62 3.06 -11.98
N ARG A 126 4.65 3.69 -11.44
CA ARG A 126 5.65 3.01 -10.64
C ARG A 126 5.14 2.96 -9.20
N VAL A 127 4.82 1.76 -8.71
CA VAL A 127 4.56 1.53 -7.29
C VAL A 127 5.93 1.51 -6.61
N GLU A 128 6.35 2.64 -6.04
CA GLU A 128 7.52 2.66 -5.16
C GLU A 128 7.05 2.28 -3.74
N VAL A 129 7.42 1.08 -3.30
CA VAL A 129 7.39 0.70 -1.89
C VAL A 129 8.50 1.51 -1.21
N LEU A 130 8.14 2.65 -0.61
CA LEU A 130 9.11 3.48 0.09
C LEU A 130 9.45 2.80 1.43
N ALA A 131 10.52 2.01 1.42
CA ALA A 131 11.36 1.89 2.60
C ALA A 131 11.98 3.27 2.83
N ASP A 132 11.67 3.87 3.97
CA ASP A 132 12.10 5.19 4.43
C ASP A 132 13.44 5.65 3.81
N GLN A 133 13.38 6.69 2.97
CA GLN A 133 14.57 7.37 2.45
C GLN A 133 14.58 8.80 3.01
N PRO A 134 15.64 9.20 3.72
CA PRO A 134 15.72 10.54 4.27
C PRO A 134 16.13 11.50 3.16
N ARG A 135 15.15 12.17 2.55
CA ARG A 135 15.19 13.59 2.13
C ARG A 135 14.04 13.96 1.17
N HIS A 136 13.24 14.94 1.60
CA HIS A 136 12.53 15.93 0.77
C HIS A 136 11.67 15.44 -0.41
N ARG A 137 10.86 14.40 -0.23
CA ARG A 137 9.72 14.15 -1.12
C ARG A 137 8.49 13.83 -0.29
N PHE A 138 7.35 14.42 -0.63
CA PHE A 138 6.05 14.11 -0.03
C PHE A 138 5.73 12.63 -0.26
N ALA A 139 6.16 11.79 0.68
CA ALA A 139 5.81 10.39 0.76
C ALA A 139 4.61 10.28 1.72
N CYS A 140 3.40 10.15 1.17
CA CYS A 140 2.27 9.72 1.99
C CYS A 140 2.46 8.22 2.24
N GLY A 141 3.16 7.87 3.32
CA GLY A 141 3.40 6.49 3.72
C GLY A 141 2.10 5.85 4.18
N ALA A 142 1.56 4.92 3.40
CA ALA A 142 0.34 4.16 3.75
C ALA A 142 0.58 3.04 4.78
N VAL A 143 1.85 2.79 5.13
CA VAL A 143 2.26 1.76 6.10
C VAL A 143 3.16 2.42 7.14
N GLU A 144 2.78 2.34 8.41
CA GLU A 144 3.56 2.87 9.53
C GLU A 144 4.26 1.73 10.27
N TRP A 145 5.59 1.78 10.30
CA TRP A 145 6.44 0.85 11.06
C TRP A 145 6.80 1.47 12.42
N LEU A 146 6.64 0.74 13.52
CA LEU A 146 7.11 1.14 14.86
C LEU A 146 8.54 0.57 15.09
N PRO A 147 9.43 1.15 15.94
CA PRO A 147 9.88 2.54 16.19
C PRO A 147 11.27 2.84 15.52
N PRO A 148 11.88 4.05 15.68
CA PRO A 148 12.96 4.58 14.83
C PRO A 148 14.39 4.03 15.07
N ASP A 149 14.56 3.11 16.01
CA ASP A 149 15.85 2.63 16.51
C ASP A 149 16.61 1.69 15.54
N VAL A 150 16.05 1.39 14.38
CA VAL A 150 16.60 0.46 13.38
C VAL A 150 17.38 1.16 12.24
N CYS A 151 17.24 2.49 12.10
CA CYS A 151 17.97 3.27 11.09
C CYS A 151 19.23 3.92 11.67
N LYS A 152 20.24 3.13 12.04
CA LYS A 152 21.61 3.67 12.17
C LYS A 152 22.35 3.51 10.83
N PRO A 153 22.95 4.58 10.28
CA PRO A 153 23.75 4.48 9.08
C PRO A 153 24.95 3.57 9.32
N ILE A 154 25.25 2.71 8.34
CA ILE A 154 26.47 1.92 8.28
C ILE A 154 27.64 2.91 8.24
N GLN A 155 28.43 2.93 9.32
CA GLN A 155 29.74 3.57 9.31
C GLN A 155 30.67 2.66 8.50
N ASN A 156 31.08 3.13 7.32
CA ASN A 156 32.29 2.66 6.65
C ASN A 156 33.48 3.44 7.21
#